data_AF-A0ABC9P1L2-F1
#
_entry.id   AF-A0ABC9P1L2-F1
#
_cell.length_a   1.000
_cell.length_b   1.000
_cell.length_c   1.000
_cell.angle_alpha   90.00
_cell.angle_beta   90.00
_cell.angle_gamma   90.00
#
_symmetry.space_group_name_H-M   'P 1'
#
loop_
_entity.id
_entity.type
_entity.pdbx_description
1 polymer ?
#
loop_
_entity_poly.entity_id
_entity_poly.type
_entity_poly.pdbx_seq_one_letter_code
_entity_poly.pdbx_strand_id
1 'polypeptide(L)'
;MVARNDNLKPFSERSVDEARELGRKGGKASGEVRRKKADLKRAISIVLSSEVPSSKMAKTLKEMGYENTNEMAMVLSMTQKAIKGDVKAASWISNIIQPAKVEHEVEMSVGVDEKRKVAEEYIRGLFNNDTGNSTEENN
;
A
#
# COMPACT_ATOMS: atom_id res chain seq x y z
N MET A 1 -15.62 -17.10 11.53
CA MET A 1 -17.10 -17.05 11.48
C MET A 1 -17.53 -17.36 10.05
N VAL A 2 -18.31 -18.43 9.85
CA VAL A 2 -18.84 -18.83 8.53
C VAL A 2 -20.03 -17.94 8.19
N ALA A 3 -20.00 -17.26 7.04
CA ALA A 3 -21.15 -16.52 6.54
C ALA A 3 -22.29 -17.50 6.24
N ARG A 4 -23.43 -17.38 6.93
CA ARG A 4 -24.61 -18.23 6.69
C ARG A 4 -25.30 -17.75 5.41
N ASN A 5 -25.24 -18.58 4.36
CA ASN A 5 -25.90 -18.34 3.06
C ASN A 5 -27.41 -18.57 3.08
N ASP A 6 -27.99 -18.93 4.23
CA ASP A 6 -29.39 -19.39 4.36
C ASP A 6 -30.45 -18.33 3.96
N ASN A 7 -30.07 -17.05 3.86
CA ASN A 7 -30.98 -15.95 3.50
C ASN A 7 -30.85 -15.46 2.04
N LEU A 8 -29.97 -16.06 1.22
CA LEU A 8 -29.73 -15.62 -0.15
C LEU A 8 -30.38 -16.58 -1.15
N LYS A 9 -31.34 -16.10 -1.95
CA LYS A 9 -31.88 -16.88 -3.07
C LYS A 9 -30.87 -16.91 -4.24
N PRO A 10 -30.37 -18.10 -4.63
CA PRO A 10 -29.40 -18.28 -5.72
C PRO A 10 -29.91 -17.71 -7.05
N PHE A 11 -28.99 -17.24 -7.90
CA PHE A 11 -29.34 -16.72 -9.23
C PHE A 11 -29.99 -17.78 -10.14
N SER A 12 -29.65 -19.06 -9.97
CA SER A 12 -30.25 -20.19 -10.69
C SER A 12 -31.74 -20.41 -10.40
N GLU A 13 -32.22 -19.89 -9.27
CA GLU A 13 -33.62 -20.04 -8.83
C GLU A 13 -34.46 -18.78 -9.11
N ARG A 14 -33.88 -17.78 -9.78
CA ARG A 14 -34.53 -16.52 -10.16
C ARG A 14 -34.95 -16.53 -11.62
N SER A 15 -35.93 -15.69 -11.97
CA SER A 15 -36.25 -15.49 -13.38
C SER A 15 -35.07 -14.84 -14.12
N VAL A 16 -34.97 -15.08 -15.42
CA VAL A 16 -33.91 -14.52 -16.26
C VAL A 16 -33.89 -12.98 -16.18
N ASP A 17 -35.06 -12.35 -16.15
CA ASP A 17 -35.17 -10.90 -16.11
C ASP A 17 -34.79 -10.32 -14.73
N GLU A 18 -35.16 -10.99 -13.64
CA GLU A 18 -34.71 -10.62 -12.29
C GLU A 18 -33.20 -10.74 -12.15
N ALA A 19 -32.62 -11.84 -12.65
CA ALA A 19 -31.17 -12.05 -12.64
C ALA A 19 -30.42 -10.97 -13.42
N ARG A 20 -30.93 -10.61 -14.60
CA ARG A 20 -30.39 -9.51 -15.42
C ARG A 20 -30.46 -8.17 -14.72
N GLU A 21 -31.60 -7.83 -14.12
CA GLU A 21 -31.77 -6.54 -13.45
C GLU A 21 -30.89 -6.42 -12.20
N LEU A 22 -30.77 -7.49 -11.40
CA LEU A 22 -29.84 -7.52 -10.27
C LEU A 22 -28.38 -7.41 -10.71
N GLY A 23 -27.99 -8.12 -11.78
CA GLY A 23 -26.65 -8.01 -12.36
C GLY A 23 -26.34 -6.59 -12.83
N ARG A 24 -27.30 -5.93 -13.50
CA ARG A 24 -27.19 -4.54 -13.93
C ARG A 24 -27.04 -3.57 -12.75
N LYS A 25 -27.86 -3.72 -11.71
CA LYS A 25 -27.76 -2.92 -10.47
C LYS A 25 -26.39 -3.09 -9.80
N GLY A 26 -25.93 -4.33 -9.66
CA GLY A 26 -24.61 -4.64 -9.10
C GLY A 26 -23.47 -4.05 -9.92
N GLY A 27 -23.53 -4.20 -11.25
CA GLY A 27 -22.55 -3.62 -12.18
C GLY A 27 -22.50 -2.10 -12.11
N LYS A 28 -23.65 -1.43 -12.02
CA LYS A 28 -23.74 0.03 -11.87
C LYS A 28 -23.14 0.49 -10.55
N ALA A 29 -23.52 -0.12 -9.43
CA ALA A 29 -23.00 0.23 -8.11
C ALA A 29 -21.49 0.00 -8.01
N SER A 30 -21.00 -1.14 -8.50
CA SER A 30 -19.57 -1.43 -8.57
C SER A 30 -18.84 -0.43 -9.47
N GLY A 31 -19.42 -0.07 -10.63
CA GLY A 31 -18.91 0.98 -11.50
C GLY A 31 -18.79 2.34 -10.82
N GLU A 32 -19.80 2.76 -10.07
CA GLU A 32 -19.79 4.01 -9.30
C GLU A 32 -18.68 4.03 -8.24
N VAL A 33 -18.52 2.95 -7.48
CA VAL A 33 -17.45 2.82 -6.48
C VAL A 33 -16.06 2.87 -7.14
N ARG A 34 -15.87 2.15 -8.26
CA ARG A 34 -14.60 2.17 -9.00
C ARG A 34 -14.26 3.56 -9.53
N ARG A 35 -15.25 4.29 -10.08
CA ARG A 35 -15.06 5.67 -10.54
C ARG A 35 -14.68 6.60 -9.40
N LYS A 36 -15.42 6.57 -8.27
CA LYS A 36 -15.07 7.34 -7.06
C LYS A 36 -13.65 7.07 -6.59
N LYS A 37 -13.22 5.79 -6.56
CA LYS A 37 -11.85 5.41 -6.20
C LYS A 37 -10.81 5.97 -7.18
N ALA A 38 -11.09 5.94 -8.48
CA ALA A 38 -10.20 6.50 -9.50
C ALA A 38 -10.09 8.04 -9.37
N ASP A 39 -11.21 8.72 -9.12
CA ASP A 39 -11.24 10.17 -8.94
C ASP A 39 -10.45 10.59 -7.69
N LEU A 40 -10.62 9.85 -6.58
CA LEU A 40 -9.83 10.07 -5.37
C LEU A 40 -8.34 9.85 -5.61
N LYS A 41 -7.94 8.79 -6.32
CA LYS A 41 -6.54 8.56 -6.67
C LYS A 41 -5.96 9.75 -7.43
N ARG A 42 -6.67 10.27 -8.43
CA ARG A 42 -6.23 11.46 -9.18
C ARG A 42 -6.09 12.68 -8.29
N ALA A 43 -7.05 12.94 -7.41
CA ALA A 43 -6.98 14.05 -6.47
C ALA A 43 -5.78 13.93 -5.52
N ILE A 44 -5.52 12.74 -4.97
CA ILE A 44 -4.36 12.49 -4.11
C ILE A 44 -3.06 12.69 -4.87
N SER A 45 -2.94 12.19 -6.11
CA SER A 45 -1.74 12.40 -6.93
C SER A 45 -1.45 13.89 -7.14
N ILE A 46 -2.48 14.71 -7.42
CA ILE A 46 -2.31 16.16 -7.56
C ILE A 46 -1.77 16.77 -6.26
N VAL A 47 -2.33 16.40 -5.11
CA VAL A 47 -1.89 16.93 -3.81
C VAL A 47 -0.45 16.52 -3.50
N LEU A 48 -0.10 15.26 -3.75
CA LEU A 48 1.24 14.72 -3.49
C LEU A 48 2.32 15.40 -4.36
N SER A 49 2.02 15.66 -5.63
CA SER A 49 2.93 16.36 -6.54
C SER A 49 2.94 17.87 -6.37
N SER A 50 1.99 18.45 -5.61
CA SER A 50 1.95 19.88 -5.32
C SER A 50 3.05 20.30 -4.35
N GLU A 51 3.39 21.59 -4.36
CA GLU A 51 4.39 22.15 -3.46
C GLU A 51 4.01 22.05 -1.98
N VAL A 52 5.03 21.99 -1.13
CA VAL A 52 4.84 21.96 0.32
C VAL A 52 4.39 23.33 0.81
N PRO A 53 3.24 23.45 1.50
CA PRO A 53 2.75 24.74 1.98
C PRO A 53 3.60 25.30 3.14
N SER A 54 4.34 24.44 3.85
CA SER A 54 5.23 24.85 4.93
C SER A 54 6.55 25.39 4.39
N SER A 55 6.79 26.68 4.56
CA SER A 55 8.05 27.34 4.17
C SER A 55 9.28 26.73 4.81
N LYS A 56 9.17 26.27 6.07
CA LYS A 56 10.26 25.58 6.78
C LYS A 56 10.61 24.26 6.10
N MET A 57 9.62 23.42 5.81
CA MET A 57 9.85 22.14 5.16
C MET A 57 10.36 22.31 3.74
N ALA A 58 9.79 23.24 2.97
CA ALA A 58 10.26 23.58 1.63
C ALA A 58 11.75 23.99 1.64
N LYS A 59 12.17 24.81 2.62
CA LYS A 59 13.58 25.17 2.80
C LYS A 59 14.45 23.96 3.12
N THR A 60 14.03 23.10 4.05
CA THR A 60 14.77 21.87 4.39
C THR A 60 14.94 20.95 3.19
N LEU A 61 13.90 20.73 2.40
CA LEU A 61 13.99 19.93 1.18
C LEU A 61 14.99 20.51 0.19
N LYS A 62 14.93 21.83 -0.04
CA LYS A 62 15.85 22.54 -0.93
C LYS A 62 17.31 22.45 -0.46
N GLU A 63 17.55 22.61 0.84
CA GLU A 63 18.90 22.49 1.43
C GLU A 63 19.47 21.07 1.28
N MET A 64 18.61 20.05 1.28
CA MET A 64 18.99 18.66 1.03
C MET A 64 19.09 18.30 -0.48
N GLY A 65 18.78 19.25 -1.38
CA GLY A 65 18.79 19.02 -2.83
C GLY A 65 17.60 18.21 -3.34
N TYR A 66 16.50 18.14 -2.58
CA TYR A 66 15.28 17.44 -2.97
C TYR A 66 14.24 18.37 -3.59
N GLU A 67 13.31 17.78 -4.35
CA GLU A 67 12.16 18.49 -4.90
C GLU A 67 11.22 19.00 -3.80
N ASN A 68 10.69 20.21 -3.98
CA ASN A 68 9.73 20.81 -3.05
C ASN A 68 8.31 20.25 -3.28
N THR A 69 8.09 18.95 -3.02
CA THR A 69 6.78 18.31 -3.19
C THR A 69 6.27 17.72 -1.87
N ASN A 70 4.95 17.63 -1.72
CA ASN A 70 4.33 17.00 -0.55
C ASN A 70 4.70 15.53 -0.42
N GLU A 71 4.86 14.83 -1.53
CA GLU A 71 5.36 13.44 -1.56
C GLU A 71 6.74 13.33 -0.90
N MET A 72 7.68 14.16 -1.34
CA MET A 72 9.05 14.15 -0.81
C MET A 72 9.08 14.53 0.67
N ALA A 73 8.29 15.54 1.06
CA ALA A 73 8.14 15.93 2.46
C ALA A 73 7.61 14.78 3.34
N MET A 74 6.63 14.03 2.83
CA MET A 74 6.03 12.89 3.54
C MET A 74 7.06 11.77 3.72
N VAL A 75 7.78 11.39 2.66
CA VAL A 75 8.82 10.36 2.72
C VAL A 75 9.90 10.75 3.71
N LEU A 76 10.43 11.98 3.63
CA LEU A 76 11.45 12.47 4.56
C LEU A 76 10.97 12.43 6.01
N SER A 77 9.74 12.87 6.27
CA SER A 77 9.15 12.89 7.61
C SER A 77 8.98 11.48 8.19
N MET A 78 8.56 10.52 7.37
CA MET A 78 8.41 9.11 7.78
C MET A 78 9.77 8.47 8.03
N THR A 79 10.77 8.74 7.18
CA THR A 79 12.15 8.28 7.40
C THR A 79 12.71 8.83 8.70
N GLN A 80 12.52 10.12 8.99
CA GLN A 80 12.95 10.72 10.26
C GLN A 80 12.28 10.08 11.49
N LYS A 81 11.00 9.70 11.39
CA LYS A 81 10.31 8.97 12.46
C LYS A 81 10.85 7.55 12.63
N ALA A 82 11.07 6.84 11.52
CA ALA A 82 11.63 5.49 11.53
C ALA A 82 13.02 5.46 12.16
N ILE A 83 13.89 6.42 11.82
CA ILE A 83 15.23 6.60 12.43
C ILE A 83 15.14 6.78 13.96
N LYS A 84 14.06 7.41 14.45
CA LYS A 84 13.80 7.61 15.88
C LYS A 84 13.14 6.40 16.56
N GLY A 85 12.97 5.28 15.86
CA GLY A 85 12.41 4.03 16.39
C GLY A 85 10.91 3.84 16.17
N ASP A 86 10.25 4.66 15.33
CA ASP A 86 8.85 4.43 14.97
C ASP A 86 8.73 3.23 14.01
N VAL A 87 8.41 2.06 14.58
CA VAL A 87 8.26 0.79 13.84
C VAL A 87 7.14 0.88 12.78
N LYS A 88 6.08 1.66 13.02
CA LYS A 88 5.00 1.82 12.03
C LYS A 88 5.49 2.63 10.84
N ALA A 89 6.30 3.65 11.07
CA ALA A 89 6.92 4.41 9.99
C ALA A 89 7.89 3.55 9.19
N ALA A 90 8.71 2.73 9.86
CA ALA A 90 9.60 1.78 9.20
C ALA A 90 8.81 0.75 8.35
N SER A 91 7.72 0.20 8.88
CA SER A 91 6.83 -0.72 8.15
C SER A 91 6.18 -0.04 6.94
N TRP A 92 5.75 1.22 7.07
CA TRP A 92 5.19 1.98 5.95
C TRP A 92 6.21 2.18 4.82
N ILE A 93 7.46 2.54 5.14
CA ILE A 93 8.55 2.67 4.15
C ILE A 93 8.81 1.31 3.49
N SER A 94 8.88 0.25 4.30
CA SER A 94 9.11 -1.10 3.78
C SER A 94 8.03 -1.53 2.77
N ASN A 95 6.76 -1.26 3.08
CA ASN A 95 5.64 -1.57 2.18
C ASN A 95 5.66 -0.76 0.87
N ILE A 96 6.40 0.36 0.79
CA ILE A 96 6.57 1.12 -0.45
C ILE A 96 7.67 0.51 -1.31
N ILE A 97 8.82 0.18 -0.70
CA ILE A 97 9.98 -0.38 -1.40
C ILE A 97 9.68 -1.81 -1.85
N GLN A 98 9.08 -2.58 -0.94
CA GLN A 98 8.60 -3.92 -1.19
C GLN A 98 7.10 -3.92 -0.89
N PRO A 99 6.25 -3.57 -1.88
CA PRO A 99 4.82 -3.77 -1.75
C PRO A 99 4.63 -5.26 -1.52
N ALA A 100 4.34 -5.62 -0.27
CA ALA A 100 4.21 -6.99 0.14
C ALA A 100 3.29 -7.71 -0.85
N LYS A 101 3.86 -8.58 -1.69
CA LYS A 101 3.14 -9.80 -2.02
C LYS A 101 3.09 -10.54 -0.69
N VAL A 102 1.90 -10.92 -0.26
CA VAL A 102 1.59 -11.96 0.73
C VAL A 102 0.73 -11.44 1.89
N GLU A 103 -0.47 -12.01 1.95
CA GLU A 103 -1.28 -12.17 3.15
C GLU A 103 -0.53 -13.07 4.14
N HIS A 104 -0.21 -12.56 5.32
CA HIS A 104 0.16 -13.42 6.44
C HIS A 104 -0.59 -12.95 7.70
N GLU A 105 -1.51 -13.79 8.18
CA GLU A 105 -1.93 -13.77 9.58
C GLU A 105 -0.72 -14.20 10.41
N VAL A 106 -0.09 -13.26 11.10
CA VAL A 106 0.92 -13.56 12.11
C VAL A 106 0.26 -13.40 13.47
N GLU A 107 -0.04 -14.51 14.13
CA GLU A 107 -0.39 -14.50 15.56
C GLU A 107 0.86 -14.10 16.37
N MET A 108 0.82 -12.89 16.92
CA MET A 108 1.93 -12.34 17.70
C MET A 108 1.92 -12.89 19.14
N SER A 109 2.62 -13.99 19.37
CA SER A 109 2.98 -14.45 20.72
C SER A 109 4.45 -14.89 20.82
N VAL A 110 5.39 -13.98 20.55
CA VAL A 110 6.83 -14.32 20.65
C VAL A 110 7.64 -13.22 21.34
N GLY A 111 8.64 -13.62 22.12
CA GLY A 111 9.52 -12.80 22.95
C GLY A 111 10.36 -11.78 22.17
N VAL A 112 10.92 -10.81 22.89
CA VAL A 112 11.61 -9.63 22.32
C VAL A 112 12.81 -10.00 21.44
N ASP A 113 13.55 -11.06 21.78
CA ASP A 113 14.73 -11.50 21.04
C ASP A 113 14.38 -12.12 19.67
N GLU A 114 13.26 -12.84 19.60
CA GLU A 114 12.77 -13.44 18.35
C GLU A 114 12.23 -12.36 17.41
N LYS A 115 11.55 -11.35 17.96
CA LYS A 115 11.10 -10.17 17.18
C LYS A 115 12.28 -9.42 16.58
N ARG A 116 13.39 -9.32 17.31
CA ARG A 116 14.62 -8.69 16.82
C ARG A 116 15.24 -9.49 15.69
N LYS A 117 15.32 -10.81 15.82
CA LYS A 117 15.87 -11.70 14.79
C LYS A 117 15.04 -11.68 13.51
N VAL A 118 13.70 -11.69 13.62
CA VAL A 118 12.78 -11.56 12.48
C VAL A 118 12.93 -10.20 11.81
N ALA A 119 13.07 -9.11 12.59
CA ALA A 119 13.32 -7.78 12.03
C ALA A 119 14.68 -7.70 11.31
N GLU A 120 15.73 -8.30 11.87
CA GLU A 120 17.06 -8.34 11.27
C GLU A 120 17.08 -9.14 9.95
N GLU A 121 16.40 -10.30 9.88
CA GLU A 121 16.26 -11.09 8.65
C GLU A 121 15.45 -10.35 7.58
N TYR A 122 14.35 -9.69 7.97
CA TYR A 122 13.54 -8.90 7.06
C TYR A 122 14.33 -7.71 6.47
N ILE A 123 15.06 -6.98 7.31
CA ILE A 123 15.94 -5.88 6.87
C ILE A 123 17.04 -6.40 5.95
N ARG A 124 17.63 -7.56 6.25
CA ARG A 124 18.66 -8.16 5.39
C ARG A 124 18.13 -8.60 4.02
N GLY A 125 16.90 -9.13 3.99
CA GLY A 125 16.19 -9.45 2.74
C GLY A 125 15.80 -8.22 1.92
N LEU A 126 15.63 -7.06 2.57
CA LEU A 126 15.35 -5.78 1.89
C LEU A 126 16.53 -5.26 1.06
N PHE A 127 17.76 -5.49 1.51
CA PHE A 127 18.96 -4.90 0.89
C PHE A 127 19.79 -5.85 0.01
N ASN A 128 19.54 -7.16 0.03
CA ASN A 128 20.36 -8.16 -0.68
C ASN A 128 19.77 -8.64 -2.03
N ASN A 129 18.59 -8.17 -2.45
CA ASN A 129 17.96 -8.61 -3.69
C ASN A 129 18.32 -7.76 -4.93
N ASP A 130 19.21 -6.76 -4.80
CA ASP A 130 19.61 -5.88 -5.92
C ASP A 130 20.95 -6.25 -6.57
N THR A 131 21.56 -7.40 -6.24
CA THR A 131 22.74 -7.90 -6.96
C THR A 131 22.46 -9.24 -7.63
N GLY A 132 22.12 -9.20 -8.92
CA GLY A 132 22.33 -10.34 -9.82
C GLY A 132 21.09 -10.82 -10.56
N ASN A 133 20.65 -10.07 -11.57
CA ASN A 133 20.50 -10.67 -12.89
C ASN A 133 20.61 -9.61 -14.01
N SER A 134 21.82 -9.14 -14.26
CA SER A 134 22.21 -8.59 -15.55
C SER A 134 23.15 -9.58 -16.22
N THR A 135 22.73 -10.05 -17.39
CA THR A 135 23.53 -10.62 -18.51
C THR A 135 24.43 -11.82 -18.23
N GLU A 136 24.03 -12.97 -18.76
CA GLU A 136 24.93 -13.76 -19.61
C GLU A 136 24.24 -14.05 -20.96
N GLU A 137 24.79 -13.42 -22.00
CA GLU A 137 24.69 -13.84 -23.38
C GLU A 137 25.38 -15.21 -23.59
N ASN A 138 25.06 -15.85 -24.72
CA ASN A 138 25.68 -17.02 -25.36
C ASN A 138 25.04 -18.39 -25.05
N ASN A 139 24.10 -18.82 -25.89
CA ASN A 139 24.40 -19.67 -27.07
C ASN A 139 23.15 -19.84 -27.94
#